data_AF-A0A537Y5W2-F1
#
_entry.id   AF-A0A537Y5W2-F1
#
_cell.length_a   1.000
_cell.length_b   1.000
_cell.length_c   1.000
_cell.angle_alpha   90.00
_cell.angle_beta   90.00
_cell.angle_gamma   90.00
#
_symmetry.space_group_name_H-M   'P 1'
#
loop_
_entity.id
_entity.type
_entity.pdbx_description
1 polymer ?
#
loop_
_entity_poly.entity_id
_entity_poly.type
_entity_poly.pdbx_seq_one_letter_code
_entity_poly.pdbx_strand_id
1 'polypeptide(L)'
;MDASDVIQEAYVDAVGRLEEYLRDPRYPLFLWLRLIVGERLLKLHRHHLGTQMRDAGLEVSIYRGALPAASSAALAAQLLGKHTSPTQAAVRAERMLRLQEALNTLEPIDREVLSLRHFEEMSLAETALSLGIEESAAAKRYIRALKRLKAILANMPGGLESV
;
A
#
# COMPACT_ATOMS: atom_id res chain seq x y z
N MET A 1 -4.40 -17.48 -6.15
CA MET A 1 -3.00 -17.27 -5.76
C MET A 1 -2.99 -16.76 -4.35
N ASP A 2 -2.21 -17.40 -3.49
CA ASP A 2 -2.01 -16.99 -2.11
C ASP A 2 -0.86 -15.98 -2.01
N ALA A 3 -0.73 -15.29 -0.88
CA ALA A 3 0.37 -14.37 -0.61
C ALA A 3 1.74 -15.05 -0.71
N SER A 4 1.83 -16.34 -0.39
CA SER A 4 3.08 -17.11 -0.51
C SER A 4 3.57 -17.19 -1.96
N ASP A 5 2.66 -17.39 -2.93
CA ASP A 5 2.99 -17.45 -4.36
C ASP A 5 3.60 -16.12 -4.84
N VAL A 6 3.00 -15.00 -4.41
CA VAL A 6 3.48 -13.65 -4.76
C VAL A 6 4.90 -13.41 -4.24
N ILE A 7 5.16 -13.82 -3.00
CA ILE A 7 6.48 -13.65 -2.36
C ILE A 7 7.52 -14.51 -3.08
N GLN A 8 7.20 -15.75 -3.40
CA GLN A 8 8.12 -16.65 -4.11
C GLN A 8 8.48 -16.10 -5.49
N GLU A 9 7.50 -15.66 -6.27
CA GLU A 9 7.75 -15.08 -7.59
C GLU A 9 8.54 -13.78 -7.52
N ALA A 10 8.24 -12.92 -6.54
CA ALA A 10 9.01 -11.70 -6.31
C ALA A 10 10.46 -11.99 -5.86
N TYR A 11 10.67 -13.06 -5.08
CA TYR A 11 12.01 -13.50 -4.70
C TYR A 11 12.84 -13.96 -5.91
N VAL A 12 12.23 -14.74 -6.81
CA VAL A 12 12.87 -15.15 -8.08
C VAL A 12 13.23 -13.93 -8.94
N ASP A 13 12.31 -12.97 -9.07
CA ASP A 13 12.57 -11.71 -9.77
C ASP A 13 13.75 -10.93 -9.14
N ALA A 14 13.80 -10.87 -7.81
CA ALA A 14 14.85 -10.17 -7.08
C ALA A 14 16.21 -10.84 -7.29
N VAL A 15 16.31 -12.16 -7.13
CA VAL A 15 17.58 -12.89 -7.34
C VAL A 15 18.06 -12.72 -8.78
N GLY A 16 17.17 -12.79 -9.78
CA GLY A 16 17.53 -12.59 -11.18
C GLY A 16 18.06 -11.18 -11.51
N ARG A 17 17.71 -10.17 -10.71
CA ARG A 17 18.11 -8.76 -10.88
C ARG A 17 19.15 -8.30 -9.86
N LEU A 18 19.55 -9.17 -8.93
CA LEU A 18 20.40 -8.81 -7.79
C LEU A 18 21.78 -8.35 -8.26
N GLU A 19 22.37 -9.01 -9.25
CA GLU A 19 23.69 -8.65 -9.76
C GLU A 19 23.68 -7.25 -10.40
N GLU A 20 22.64 -6.91 -11.15
CA GLU A 20 22.45 -5.57 -11.73
C GLU A 20 22.31 -4.51 -10.63
N TYR A 21 21.47 -4.78 -9.62
CA TYR A 21 21.30 -3.89 -8.47
C TYR A 21 22.61 -3.64 -7.72
N LEU A 22 23.41 -4.69 -7.48
CA LEU A 22 24.69 -4.57 -6.76
C LEU A 22 25.73 -3.75 -7.52
N ARG A 23 25.64 -3.65 -8.85
CA ARG A 23 26.53 -2.80 -9.66
C ARG A 23 26.16 -1.32 -9.59
N ASP A 24 24.87 -0.98 -9.46
CA ASP A 24 24.37 0.40 -9.42
C ASP A 24 23.13 0.53 -8.51
N PRO A 25 23.32 0.60 -7.17
CA PRO A 25 22.22 0.64 -6.21
C PRO A 25 21.62 2.06 -6.10
N ARG A 26 20.79 2.42 -7.08
CA ARG A 26 20.12 3.75 -7.15
C ARG A 26 19.11 4.00 -6.03
N TYR A 27 18.56 2.94 -5.46
CA TYR A 27 17.60 2.98 -4.37
C TYR A 27 18.11 2.14 -3.21
N PRO A 28 17.78 2.49 -1.95
CA PRO A 28 17.92 1.58 -0.82
C PRO A 28 17.29 0.22 -1.12
N LEU A 29 17.92 -0.86 -0.63
CA LEU A 29 17.52 -2.25 -0.90
C LEU A 29 16.02 -2.49 -0.68
N PHE A 30 15.47 -1.94 0.41
CA PHE A 30 14.06 -2.07 0.73
C PHE A 30 13.15 -1.47 -0.36
N LEU A 31 13.48 -0.27 -0.86
CA LEU A 31 12.70 0.39 -1.92
C LEU A 31 12.78 -0.36 -3.25
N TRP A 32 13.94 -0.95 -3.54
CA TRP A 32 14.12 -1.80 -4.71
C TRP A 32 13.30 -3.10 -4.60
N LEU A 33 13.28 -3.76 -3.44
CA LEU A 33 12.43 -4.93 -3.21
C LEU A 33 10.94 -4.59 -3.27
N ARG A 34 10.53 -3.44 -2.70
CA ARG A 34 9.14 -2.93 -2.80
C ARG A 34 8.74 -2.73 -4.25
N LEU A 35 9.62 -2.17 -5.09
CA LEU A 35 9.38 -2.02 -6.53
C LEU A 35 9.11 -3.38 -7.19
N ILE A 36 9.97 -4.37 -6.94
CA ILE A 36 9.83 -5.72 -7.52
C ILE A 36 8.51 -6.36 -7.12
N VAL A 37 8.15 -6.32 -5.84
CA VAL A 37 6.88 -6.87 -5.34
C VAL A 37 5.69 -6.14 -5.97
N GLY A 38 5.75 -4.81 -6.09
CA GLY A 38 4.68 -4.04 -6.72
C GLY A 38 4.55 -4.31 -8.22
N GLU A 39 5.65 -4.45 -8.96
CA GLU A 39 5.65 -4.90 -10.36
C GLU A 39 5.00 -6.28 -10.52
N ARG A 40 5.30 -7.20 -9.59
CA ARG A 40 4.70 -8.54 -9.55
C ARG A 40 3.20 -8.47 -9.29
N LEU A 41 2.76 -7.73 -8.27
CA LEU A 41 1.34 -7.51 -7.98
C LEU A 41 0.59 -6.91 -9.18
N LEU A 42 1.19 -5.94 -9.88
CA LEU A 42 0.63 -5.35 -11.10
C LEU A 42 0.53 -6.36 -12.25
N LYS A 43 1.55 -7.20 -12.46
CA LYS A 43 1.51 -8.30 -13.44
C LYS A 43 0.39 -9.29 -13.13
N LEU A 44 0.26 -9.69 -11.86
CA LEU A 44 -0.78 -10.62 -11.41
C LEU A 44 -2.18 -10.02 -11.59
N HIS A 45 -2.35 -8.76 -11.23
CA HIS A 45 -3.62 -8.04 -11.42
C HIS A 45 -4.00 -7.96 -12.90
N ARG A 46 -3.05 -7.62 -13.79
CA ARG A 46 -3.29 -7.63 -15.24
C ARG A 46 -3.59 -9.02 -15.79
N HIS A 47 -2.91 -10.06 -15.30
CA HIS A 47 -3.17 -11.42 -15.75
C HIS A 47 -4.56 -11.90 -15.30
N HIS A 48 -4.98 -11.61 -14.07
CA HIS A 48 -6.31 -11.98 -13.56
C HIS A 48 -7.44 -11.15 -14.19
N LEU A 49 -7.23 -9.86 -14.42
CA LEU A 49 -8.21 -9.04 -15.14
C LEU A 49 -8.21 -9.37 -16.64
N GLY A 50 -7.08 -9.65 -17.27
CA GLY A 50 -6.99 -10.04 -18.67
C GLY A 50 -7.56 -11.43 -18.97
N THR A 51 -7.57 -12.34 -17.98
CA THR A 51 -8.29 -13.62 -18.08
C THR A 51 -9.80 -13.47 -17.79
N GLN A 52 -10.21 -12.47 -17.01
CA GLN A 52 -11.63 -12.20 -16.71
C GLN A 52 -12.30 -11.18 -17.64
N MET A 53 -11.55 -10.34 -18.34
CA MET A 53 -12.05 -9.28 -19.22
C MET A 53 -11.43 -9.39 -20.61
N ARG A 54 -12.26 -9.78 -21.58
CA ARG A 54 -12.13 -9.34 -22.97
C ARG A 54 -12.67 -7.89 -23.12
N ASP A 55 -12.29 -6.99 -22.21
CA ASP A 55 -12.68 -5.59 -22.33
C ASP A 55 -11.61 -4.64 -21.77
N ALA A 56 -11.18 -3.71 -22.61
CA ALA A 56 -9.95 -2.94 -22.50
C ALA A 56 -10.20 -1.56 -21.89
N GLY A 57 -10.38 -1.48 -20.57
CA GLY A 57 -10.80 -0.22 -19.92
C GLY A 57 -9.98 0.31 -18.75
N LEU A 58 -8.96 -0.40 -18.25
CA LEU A 58 -8.26 -0.02 -17.00
C LEU A 58 -6.73 -0.03 -17.14
N GLU A 59 -6.22 0.58 -18.22
CA GLU A 59 -4.79 0.87 -18.34
C GLU A 59 -4.40 2.03 -17.42
N VAL A 60 -4.00 1.71 -16.19
CA VAL A 60 -3.23 2.64 -15.37
C VAL A 60 -1.82 2.68 -15.96
N SER A 61 -1.45 3.82 -16.54
CA SER A 61 -0.12 4.08 -17.11
C SER A 61 0.96 3.98 -16.02
N ILE A 62 1.84 2.99 -16.14
CA ILE A 62 2.87 2.64 -15.13
C ILE A 62 4.15 3.49 -15.25
N TYR A 63 4.30 4.30 -16.30
CA TYR A 63 5.53 5.05 -16.54
C TYR A 63 5.37 6.55 -16.32
N ARG A 64 5.22 6.96 -15.05
CA ARG A 64 5.68 8.28 -14.60
C ARG A 64 5.84 8.38 -13.07
N GLY A 65 7.03 8.03 -12.59
CA GLY A 65 7.69 8.75 -11.48
C GLY A 65 7.51 8.28 -10.03
N ALA A 66 6.51 7.46 -9.68
CA ALA A 66 6.28 7.02 -8.30
C ALA A 66 6.37 5.49 -8.14
N LEU A 67 6.91 5.04 -7.02
CA LEU A 67 6.86 3.63 -6.61
C LEU A 67 5.40 3.16 -6.47
N PRO A 68 5.11 1.85 -6.62
CA PRO A 68 3.77 1.31 -6.42
C PRO A 68 3.21 1.69 -5.05
N ALA A 69 1.99 2.26 -5.05
CA ALA A 69 1.31 2.75 -3.86
C ALA A 69 0.35 1.71 -3.26
N ALA A 70 0.17 1.75 -1.95
CA ALA A 70 -0.81 0.96 -1.23
C ALA A 70 -2.25 1.39 -1.57
N SER A 71 -3.12 0.40 -1.76
CA SER A 71 -4.55 0.67 -1.96
C SER A 71 -5.23 1.04 -0.63
N SER A 72 -6.32 1.80 -0.70
CA SER A 72 -7.14 2.10 0.48
C SER A 72 -7.73 0.84 1.12
N ALA A 73 -8.00 -0.20 0.33
CA ALA A 73 -8.45 -1.51 0.82
C ALA A 73 -7.36 -2.22 1.64
N ALA A 74 -6.10 -2.22 1.16
CA ALA A 74 -4.98 -2.77 1.91
C ALA A 74 -4.74 -2.02 3.22
N LEU A 75 -4.78 -0.68 3.17
CA LEU A 75 -4.65 0.18 4.34
C LEU A 75 -5.79 -0.06 5.36
N ALA A 76 -7.04 -0.20 4.90
CA ALA A 76 -8.17 -0.53 5.76
C ALA A 76 -8.02 -1.91 6.43
N ALA A 77 -7.54 -2.91 5.69
CA ALA A 77 -7.33 -4.25 6.22
C ALA A 77 -6.25 -4.28 7.32
N GLN A 78 -5.17 -3.52 7.15
CA GLN A 78 -4.12 -3.40 8.16
C GLN A 78 -4.61 -2.67 9.42
N LEU A 79 -5.37 -1.57 9.27
CA LEU A 79 -5.93 -0.82 10.39
C LEU A 79 -6.94 -1.61 11.23
N LEU A 80 -7.69 -2.53 10.62
CA LEU A 80 -8.64 -3.39 11.35
C LEU A 80 -7.97 -4.57 12.08
N GLY A 81 -6.68 -4.84 11.84
CA GLY A 81 -5.94 -5.95 12.44
C GLY A 81 -6.41 -7.35 12.00
N LYS A 82 -5.70 -8.41 12.42
CA LYS A 82 -5.94 -9.81 11.99
C LYS A 82 -6.92 -10.61 12.87
N HIS A 83 -7.47 -10.03 13.94
CA HIS A 83 -8.29 -10.79 14.91
C HIS A 83 -9.78 -10.65 14.63
N THR A 84 -10.41 -11.70 14.10
CA THR A 84 -11.86 -11.89 14.14
C THR A 84 -12.22 -13.36 14.20
N SER A 85 -13.09 -13.73 15.13
CA SER A 85 -13.80 -15.01 15.14
C SER A 85 -14.67 -15.17 13.87
N PRO A 86 -14.92 -16.38 13.35
CA PRO A 86 -15.75 -16.62 12.17
C PRO A 86 -17.14 -15.96 12.20
N THR A 87 -17.76 -15.82 13.38
CA THR A 87 -19.07 -15.17 13.55
C THR A 87 -19.06 -13.66 13.30
N GLN A 88 -17.89 -13.03 13.22
CA GLN A 88 -17.73 -11.58 13.02
C GLN A 88 -17.37 -11.19 11.57
N ALA A 89 -17.34 -12.15 10.63
CA ALA A 89 -16.88 -11.90 9.26
C ALA A 89 -17.74 -10.86 8.50
N ALA A 90 -19.07 -10.91 8.62
CA ALA A 90 -19.97 -9.95 7.96
C ALA A 90 -19.82 -8.53 8.54
N VAL A 91 -19.75 -8.42 9.87
CA VAL A 91 -19.51 -7.15 10.58
C VAL A 91 -18.13 -6.59 10.23
N ARG A 92 -17.12 -7.45 10.07
CA ARG A 92 -15.78 -7.06 9.62
C ARG A 92 -15.80 -6.53 8.19
N ALA A 93 -16.47 -7.21 7.28
CA ALA A 93 -16.57 -6.79 5.88
C ALA A 93 -17.23 -5.40 5.77
N GLU A 94 -18.32 -5.17 6.52
CA GLU A 94 -18.98 -3.87 6.58
C GLU A 94 -18.06 -2.77 7.16
N ARG A 95 -17.35 -3.06 8.26
CA ARG A 95 -16.38 -2.12 8.84
C ARG A 95 -15.23 -1.82 7.89
N MET A 96 -14.75 -2.83 7.15
CA MET A 96 -13.68 -2.70 6.16
C MET A 96 -14.11 -1.79 5.02
N LEU A 97 -15.31 -1.95 4.49
CA LEU A 97 -15.86 -1.09 3.43
C LEU A 97 -15.98 0.36 3.91
N ARG A 98 -16.56 0.60 5.09
CA ARG A 98 -16.68 1.95 5.65
C ARG A 98 -15.32 2.62 5.88
N LEU A 99 -14.35 1.87 6.41
CA LEU A 99 -13.00 2.39 6.60
C LEU A 99 -12.32 2.70 5.27
N GLN A 100 -12.46 1.82 4.27
CA GLN A 100 -11.95 2.05 2.92
C GLN A 100 -12.56 3.31 2.29
N GLU A 101 -13.88 3.49 2.38
CA GLU A 101 -14.57 4.69 1.90
C GLU A 101 -14.08 5.96 2.61
N ALA A 102 -13.91 5.91 3.92
CA ALA A 102 -13.39 7.03 4.68
C ALA A 102 -11.93 7.35 4.30
N LEU A 103 -11.07 6.34 4.12
CA LEU A 103 -9.71 6.52 3.61
C LEU A 103 -9.69 7.07 2.18
N ASN A 104 -10.70 6.78 1.36
CA ASN A 104 -10.82 7.33 0.02
C ASN A 104 -10.95 8.86 0.01
N THR A 105 -11.37 9.48 1.13
CA THR A 105 -11.43 10.95 1.30
C THR A 105 -10.06 11.61 1.48
N LEU A 106 -9.02 10.83 1.78
CA LEU A 106 -7.64 11.32 1.83
C LEU A 106 -7.08 11.50 0.41
N GLU A 107 -6.17 12.46 0.24
CA GLU A 107 -5.39 12.53 -1.00
C GLU A 107 -4.59 11.22 -1.18
N PRO A 108 -4.42 10.71 -2.42
CA PRO A 108 -3.66 9.48 -2.65
C PRO A 108 -2.26 9.50 -2.02
N ILE A 109 -1.57 10.64 -2.10
CA ILE A 109 -0.25 10.82 -1.49
C ILE A 109 -0.30 10.80 0.04
N ASP A 110 -1.38 11.29 0.66
CA ASP A 110 -1.54 11.25 2.13
C ASP A 110 -1.80 9.82 2.61
N ARG A 111 -2.56 9.02 1.86
CA ARG A 111 -2.71 7.58 2.13
C ARG A 111 -1.38 6.85 2.01
N GLU A 112 -0.62 7.16 0.97
CA GLU A 112 0.66 6.50 0.74
C GLU A 112 1.67 6.84 1.83
N VAL A 113 1.76 8.10 2.24
CA VAL A 113 2.61 8.51 3.36
C VAL A 113 2.25 7.75 4.65
N LEU A 114 0.96 7.48 4.91
CA LEU A 114 0.55 6.65 6.05
C LEU A 114 1.01 5.20 5.89
N SER A 115 0.87 4.61 4.70
CA SER A 115 1.35 3.25 4.41
C SER A 115 2.84 3.11 4.71
N LEU A 116 3.64 3.98 4.08
CA LEU A 116 5.10 3.94 4.17
C LEU A 116 5.60 4.15 5.61
N ARG A 117 4.97 5.07 6.37
CA ARG A 117 5.41 5.42 7.73
C ARG A 117 4.94 4.48 8.82
N HIS A 118 3.73 3.92 8.72
CA HIS A 118 3.14 3.12 9.81
C HIS A 118 3.21 1.62 9.58
N PHE A 119 3.19 1.17 8.33
CA PHE A 119 3.10 -0.27 8.04
C PHE A 119 4.36 -0.83 7.42
N GLU A 120 5.19 0.05 6.85
CA GLU A 120 6.48 -0.31 6.25
C GLU A 120 7.65 0.28 7.02
N GLU A 121 7.36 0.99 8.12
CA GLU A 121 8.34 1.54 9.08
C GLU A 121 9.45 2.41 8.47
N MET A 122 9.22 2.95 7.26
CA MET A 122 10.21 3.75 6.56
C MET A 122 10.43 5.09 7.25
N SER A 123 11.64 5.63 7.20
CA SER A 123 11.97 7.00 7.63
C SER A 123 11.27 8.07 6.78
N LEU A 124 11.28 9.33 7.24
CA LEU A 124 10.77 10.45 6.45
C LEU A 124 11.58 10.67 5.17
N ALA A 125 12.90 10.51 5.24
CA ALA A 125 13.80 10.57 4.09
C ALA A 125 13.48 9.48 3.04
N GLU A 126 13.32 8.22 3.47
CA GLU A 126 12.96 7.13 2.55
C GLU A 126 11.54 7.30 1.98
N THR A 127 10.61 7.80 2.80
CA THR A 127 9.23 8.13 2.36
C THR A 127 9.25 9.21 1.28
N ALA A 128 10.06 10.25 1.48
CA ALA A 128 10.25 11.32 0.50
C ALA A 128 10.85 10.80 -0.82
N LEU A 129 11.88 9.97 -0.73
CA LEU A 129 12.49 9.32 -1.89
C LEU A 129 11.48 8.46 -2.67
N SER A 130 10.68 7.66 -1.96
CA SER A 130 9.62 6.81 -2.54
C SER A 130 8.56 7.62 -3.30
N LEU A 131 8.22 8.78 -2.76
CA LEU A 131 7.16 9.65 -3.29
C LEU A 131 7.66 10.71 -4.28
N GLY A 132 8.97 10.85 -4.47
CA GLY A 132 9.55 11.90 -5.31
C GLY A 132 9.28 13.32 -4.80
N ILE A 133 9.30 13.52 -3.48
CA ILE A 133 9.04 14.81 -2.83
C ILE A 133 10.14 15.17 -1.83
N GLU A 134 10.18 16.43 -1.39
CA GLU A 134 11.06 16.87 -0.30
C GLU A 134 10.72 16.20 1.04
N GLU A 135 11.73 15.92 1.87
CA GLU A 135 11.55 15.33 3.21
C GLU A 135 10.62 16.19 4.10
N SER A 136 10.78 17.52 4.02
CA SER A 136 9.90 18.45 4.74
C SER A 136 8.44 18.39 4.27
N ALA A 137 8.22 18.07 2.98
CA ALA A 137 6.88 17.86 2.44
C ALA A 137 6.29 16.52 2.89
N ALA A 138 7.10 15.45 2.95
CA ALA A 138 6.69 14.17 3.51
C ALA A 138 6.26 14.30 4.97
N ALA A 139 7.04 15.02 5.79
CA ALA A 139 6.71 15.27 7.21
C ALA A 139 5.37 16.01 7.39
N LYS A 140 5.16 17.10 6.63
CA LYS A 140 3.91 17.87 6.68
C LYS A 140 2.71 17.02 6.25
N ARG A 141 2.86 16.25 5.17
CA ARG A 141 1.81 15.34 4.69
C ARG A 141 1.49 14.25 5.71
N TYR A 142 2.50 13.67 6.34
CA TYR A 142 2.32 12.65 7.37
C TYR A 142 1.49 13.16 8.56
N ILE A 143 1.83 14.34 9.11
CA ILE A 143 1.08 14.95 10.21
C ILE A 143 -0.37 15.24 9.79
N ARG A 144 -0.56 15.79 8.58
CA ARG A 144 -1.89 16.07 8.02
C ARG A 144 -2.72 14.79 7.87
N ALA A 145 -2.12 13.74 7.29
CA ALA A 145 -2.75 12.47 7.06
C ALA A 145 -3.12 11.78 8.38
N LEU A 146 -2.24 11.80 9.39
CA LEU A 146 -2.52 11.29 10.74
C LEU A 146 -3.69 12.02 11.40
N LYS A 147 -3.74 13.36 11.32
CA LYS A 147 -4.85 14.14 11.88
C LYS A 147 -6.19 13.75 11.26
N ARG A 148 -6.22 13.57 9.93
CA ARG A 148 -7.43 13.15 9.22
C ARG A 148 -7.80 11.70 9.52
N LEU A 149 -6.83 10.80 9.59
CA LEU A 149 -7.04 9.41 9.97
C LEU A 149 -7.63 9.32 11.39
N LYS A 150 -7.11 10.08 12.35
CA LYS A 150 -7.65 10.14 13.71
C LYS A 150 -9.12 10.59 13.71
N ALA A 151 -9.47 11.59 12.92
CA ALA A 151 -10.86 12.06 12.79
C ALA A 151 -11.77 10.99 12.15
N ILE A 152 -11.28 10.29 11.12
CA ILE A 152 -11.99 9.17 10.48
C ILE A 152 -12.30 8.07 11.51
N LEU A 153 -11.29 7.66 12.29
CA LEU A 153 -11.42 6.59 13.28
C LEU A 153 -12.34 7.00 14.44
N ALA A 154 -12.26 8.26 14.89
CA ALA A 154 -13.11 8.78 15.96
C ALA A 154 -14.60 8.84 15.57
N ASN A 155 -14.91 9.05 14.29
CA ASN A 155 -16.27 9.10 13.77
C ASN A 155 -16.81 7.72 13.35
N MET A 156 -16.04 6.65 13.52
CA MET A 156 -16.47 5.31 13.14
C MET A 156 -17.37 4.72 14.24
N PRO A 157 -18.64 4.34 13.94
CA PRO A 157 -19.52 3.72 14.92
C PRO A 157 -18.96 2.35 15.36
N GLY A 158 -18.82 2.16 16.68
CA GLY A 158 -18.14 1.00 17.27
C GLY A 158 -16.61 1.13 17.28
N GLY A 159 -16.09 2.36 17.32
CA GLY A 159 -14.67 2.68 17.35
C GLY A 159 -13.90 1.89 18.42
N LEU A 160 -12.58 1.82 18.25
CA LEU A 160 -11.63 1.31 19.23
C LEU A 160 -11.73 2.20 20.49
N GLU A 161 -12.76 1.99 21.30
CA GLU A 161 -12.90 2.60 22.61
C GLU A 161 -11.69 2.16 23.44
N SER A 162 -10.85 3.15 23.77
CA SER A 162 -9.84 3.13 24.84
C SER A 162 -8.93 1.89 24.93
N VAL A 163 -7.69 2.07 24.46
CA VAL A 163 -6.55 1.63 25.27
C VAL A 163 -6.18 2.78 26.20
#